data_AF-A0A959Y816-F1
#
_entry.id   AF-A0A959Y816-F1
#
_cell.length_a   1.000
_cell.length_b   1.000
_cell.length_c   1.000
_cell.angle_alpha   90.00
_cell.angle_beta   90.00
_cell.angle_gamma   90.00
#
_symmetry.space_group_name_H-M   'P 1'
#
loop_
_entity.id
_entity.type
_entity.pdbx_description
1 polymer ?
#
loop_
_entity_poly.entity_id
_entity_poly.type
_entity_poly.pdbx_seq_one_letter_code
_entity_poly.pdbx_strand_id
1 'polypeptide(L)' 'MSKRICDNDGKERELKGGKTCRNGHFICRYCHTSSDLLGLFVDRRTKCPICGEKLR' A
#
# COMPACT_ATOMS: atom_id res chain seq x y z
N MET A 1 -13.87 -11.70 -3.77
CA MET A 1 -13.26 -10.41 -3.39
C MET A 1 -12.42 -9.92 -4.56
N SER A 2 -12.47 -8.63 -4.89
CA SER A 2 -11.70 -8.08 -6.00
C SER A 2 -10.21 -8.02 -5.66
N LYS A 3 -9.38 -8.55 -6.56
CA LYS A 3 -7.91 -8.54 -6.43
C LYS A 3 -7.29 -7.57 -7.42
N ARG A 4 -6.11 -7.05 -7.10
CA ARG A 4 -5.34 -6.15 -7.97
C ARG A 4 -3.86 -6.37 -7.77
N ILE A 5 -3.09 -6.20 -8.84
CA ILE A 5 -1.62 -6.23 -8.78
C ILE A 5 -1.15 -4.96 -8.09
N CYS A 6 -0.35 -5.10 -7.05
CA CYS A 6 0.29 -3.98 -6.37
C CYS A 6 1.44 -3.44 -7.21
N ASP A 7 1.39 -2.14 -7.51
CA ASP A 7 2.38 -1.47 -8.35
C ASP A 7 3.76 -1.38 -7.69
N ASN A 8 3.87 -1.67 -6.39
CA ASN A 8 5.15 -1.61 -5.65
C ASN A 8 5.88 -2.96 -5.57
N ASP A 9 5.17 -4.06 -5.27
CA ASP A 9 5.78 -5.41 -5.17
C ASP A 9 5.45 -6.33 -6.35
N GLY A 10 4.62 -5.87 -7.30
CA GLY A 10 4.23 -6.63 -8.49
C GLY A 10 3.37 -7.86 -8.21
N LYS A 11 2.90 -8.05 -6.98
CA LYS A 11 2.14 -9.24 -6.57
C LYS A 11 0.64 -8.97 -6.67
N GLU A 12 -0.12 -10.00 -7.05
CA GLU A 12 -1.57 -9.98 -6.93
C GLU A 12 -1.95 -9.98 -5.45
N ARG A 13 -2.69 -8.95 -5.03
CA ARG A 13 -3.11 -8.75 -3.64
C ARG A 13 -4.59 -8.43 -3.58
N GLU A 14 -5.18 -8.67 -2.42
CA GLU A 14 -6.54 -8.24 -2.16
C GLU A 14 -6.60 -6.70 -2.14
N LEU A 15 -7.64 -6.13 -2.76
CA LEU A 15 -7.88 -4.68 -2.69
C LEU A 15 -8.17 -4.22 -1.27
N LYS A 16 -8.69 -5.12 -0.42
CA LYS A 16 -9.07 -4.81 0.96
C LYS A 16 -7.83 -4.45 1.79
N GLY A 17 -7.79 -3.20 2.25
CA GLY A 17 -6.68 -2.66 3.03
C GLY A 17 -5.46 -2.27 2.20
N GLY A 18 -5.52 -2.36 0.87
CA GLY A 18 -4.61 -1.60 0.02
C GLY A 18 -5.10 -0.16 -0.15
N LYS A 19 -4.22 0.72 -0.59
CA LYS A 19 -4.52 2.13 -0.87
C LYS A 19 -4.18 2.47 -2.30
N THR A 20 -4.86 3.46 -2.86
CA THR A 20 -4.57 3.94 -4.20
C THR A 20 -4.17 5.41 -4.13
N CYS A 21 -3.14 5.82 -4.86
CA CYS A 21 -2.82 7.24 -4.98
C CYS A 21 -3.69 7.90 -6.06
N ARG A 22 -3.68 9.24 -6.13
CA ARG A 22 -4.45 10.00 -7.13
C ARG A 22 -4.05 9.67 -8.58
N ASN A 23 -2.81 9.23 -8.79
CA ASN A 23 -2.31 8.82 -10.11
C ASN A 23 -2.71 7.38 -10.48
N GLY A 24 -3.46 6.67 -9.63
CA GLY A 24 -3.99 5.35 -9.92
C GLY A 24 -3.10 4.18 -9.49
N HIS A 25 -1.93 4.43 -8.88
CA HIS A 25 -1.07 3.37 -8.33
C HIS A 25 -1.70 2.72 -7.10
N PHE A 26 -1.92 1.42 -7.17
CA PHE A 26 -2.38 0.59 -6.09
C PHE A 26 -1.22 0.04 -5.28
N ILE A 27 -1.22 0.34 -3.98
CA ILE A 27 -0.23 -0.13 -3.01
C ILE A 27 -0.92 -1.07 -2.04
N CYS A 28 -0.45 -2.31 -1.95
CA CYS A 28 -1.06 -3.30 -1.07
C CYS A 28 -0.89 -2.96 0.41
N ARG A 29 -1.65 -3.66 1.26
CA ARG A 29 -1.57 -3.51 2.72
C ARG A 29 -0.14 -3.67 3.22
N TYR A 30 0.58 -4.68 2.78
CA TYR A 30 1.94 -4.97 3.22
C TYR A 30 2.95 -3.88 2.82
N CYS A 31 2.80 -3.28 1.64
CA CYS A 31 3.75 -2.29 1.15
C CYS A 31 3.54 -0.88 1.75
N HIS A 32 2.31 -0.54 2.13
CA HIS A 32 2.04 0.74 2.79
C HIS A 32 1.96 0.63 4.32
N THR A 33 1.96 -0.59 4.86
CA THR A 33 1.99 -0.84 6.31
C THR A 33 3.31 -1.53 6.61
N SER A 34 4.37 -0.78 6.88
CA SER A 34 5.59 -1.36 7.43
C SER A 34 5.30 -1.70 8.88
N SER A 35 5.10 -2.98 9.18
CA SER A 35 5.17 -3.46 10.55
C SER A 35 6.62 -3.37 10.98
N ASP A 36 6.93 -2.44 11.89
CA ASP A 36 8.16 -2.54 12.67
C ASP A 36 8.09 -3.86 13.46
N LEU A 37 9.21 -4.56 13.54
CA LEU A 37 9.34 -5.94 14.04
C LEU A 37 8.79 -6.15 15.48
N LEU A 38 8.44 -5.05 16.17
CA LEU A 38 7.95 -5.00 17.55
C LEU A 38 6.46 -4.62 17.72
N GLY A 39 5.66 -4.53 16.66
CA GLY A 39 4.19 -4.45 16.77
C GLY A 39 3.60 -3.21 17.48
N LEU A 40 4.42 -2.22 17.85
CA LEU A 40 4.01 -1.05 18.64
C LEU A 40 3.76 0.21 17.80
N PHE A 41 4.32 0.30 16.59
CA PHE A 41 4.12 1.45 15.69
C PHE A 41 3.77 0.96 14.29
N VAL A 42 2.48 1.03 13.95
CA VAL A 42 2.00 0.80 12.58
C VAL A 42 2.17 2.11 11.82
N ASP A 43 3.39 2.37 11.33
CA ASP A 43 3.64 3.52 10.48
C ASP A 43 2.97 3.27 9.12
N ARG A 44 1.74 3.75 8.98
CA ARG A 44 0.98 3.68 7.72
C ARG A 44 1.57 4.72 6.79
N ARG A 45 2.29 4.29 5.75
CA ARG A 45 2.74 5.17 4.68
C ARG A 45 1.55 5.96 4.15
N THR A 46 1.63 7.27 4.30
CA THR A 46 0.62 8.21 3.80
C THR A 46 0.92 8.64 2.37
N LYS A 47 2.11 8.34 1.84
CA LYS A 47 2.57 8.70 0.50
C LYS A 47 2.86 7.46 -0.34
N CYS A 48 2.63 7.59 -1.64
CA CYS A 48 2.88 6.58 -2.64
C CYS A 48 4.40 6.44 -2.82
N PRO A 49 4.96 5.22 -2.73
CA PRO A 49 6.40 5.01 -2.93
C PRO A 49 6.85 5.21 -4.38
N ILE A 50 5.91 5.30 -5.32
CA ILE A 50 6.20 5.42 -6.76
C ILE A 50 6.21 6.89 -7.19
N CYS A 51 5.16 7.64 -6.85
CA CYS A 51 5.00 9.03 -7.30
C CYS A 51 5.01 10.07 -6.18
N GLY A 52 5.14 9.67 -4.91
CA GLY A 52 5.14 10.58 -3.75
C GLY A 52 3.76 11.15 -3.36
N GLU A 53 2.73 10.94 -4.18
CA GLU A 53 1.35 11.41 -3.94
C GLU A 53 0.71 10.77 -2.71
N LYS A 54 -0.25 11.46 -2.10
CA LYS A 54 -0.96 10.94 -0.92
C LYS A 54 -1.75 9.67 -1.28
N LEU A 55 -1.55 8.61 -0.50
CA LEU A 55 -2.33 7.37 -0.56
C LEU A 55 -3.70 7.56 0.10
N ARG A 56 -4.77 7.21 -0.62
CA ARG A 56 -6.15 7.28 -0.17
C ARG A 56 -6.74 5.88 -0.01
#